data_AF-A0A7W0YJF3-F1
#
_entry.id   AF-A0A7W0YJF3-F1
#
_cell.length_a   1.000
_cell.length_b   1.000
_cell.length_c   1.000
_cell.angle_alpha   90.00
_cell.angle_beta   90.00
_cell.angle_gamma   90.00
#
_symmetry.space_group_name_H-M   'P 1'
#
loop_
_entity.id
_entity.type
_entity.pdbx_description
1 polymer ?
#
loop_
_entity_poly.entity_id
_entity_poly.type
_entity_poly.pdbx_seq_one_letter_code
_entity_poly.pdbx_strand_id
1 'polypeptide(L)'
;PRLYALLDVARDRFMDLDEADREEFRTWLKRFVSRYGFISQVLPMADTAMEKRYAYCRLLERRLPSEATGSMDLGDQIQMTHLRVKRTGEHDLSLETGGGVLRAFGEGGPGGYEELLAPLSELIARLNDRFGADLAEADRLHLEGIGADMAADPEVQQQAAANTEDNFGIEFDKRFTNAVAARMSQAEELTIRILDKPEFRAEVIRSLMPRVYERARVAHQKTCPIGELLARKEDKHLEFKSSLRWDLKAGEKSRLVEGATIKTVAAFLNSEFGGTLVIGVADDGGIVGLGNDYATLRKEGRDDSDLFMLHLNQLVENAVGLAAAANVTTTIHHLDGQDICRVHVEPSGHPVEAEITAVDRQGQSSKKRVFFVRLNNGTRGIEDERERERYIAQRWSRA
;
A
#
# COMPACT_ATOMS: atom_id res chain seq x y z
N PRO A 1 -26.83 -19.83 -35.61
CA PRO A 1 -26.70 -21.13 -36.31
C PRO A 1 -25.46 -21.27 -37.21
N ARG A 2 -25.10 -20.28 -38.04
CA ARG A 2 -23.91 -20.35 -38.94
C ARG A 2 -22.55 -20.11 -38.26
N LEU A 3 -22.50 -19.35 -37.16
CA LEU A 3 -21.24 -18.96 -36.50
C LEU A 3 -20.66 -20.08 -35.60
N TYR A 4 -21.51 -20.90 -34.99
CA TYR A 4 -21.09 -22.00 -34.11
C TYR A 4 -20.45 -23.17 -34.89
N ALA A 5 -20.95 -23.48 -36.08
CA ALA A 5 -20.40 -24.54 -36.94
C ALA A 5 -18.95 -24.27 -37.40
N LEU A 6 -18.52 -23.01 -37.47
CA LEU A 6 -17.15 -22.61 -37.81
C LEU A 6 -16.19 -22.67 -36.61
N LEU A 7 -16.72 -22.66 -35.38
CA LEU A 7 -15.96 -22.77 -34.14
C LEU A 7 -15.81 -24.23 -33.70
N ASP A 8 -16.72 -25.11 -34.10
CA ASP A 8 -16.64 -26.54 -33.77
C ASP A 8 -15.38 -27.19 -34.38
N VAL A 9 -14.94 -26.79 -35.59
CA VAL A 9 -13.67 -27.27 -36.17
C VAL A 9 -12.45 -26.88 -35.33
N ALA A 10 -12.44 -25.67 -34.76
CA ALA A 10 -11.36 -25.21 -33.89
C ALA A 10 -11.41 -25.85 -32.51
N ARG A 11 -12.62 -26.09 -31.98
CA ARG A 11 -12.83 -26.87 -30.76
C ARG A 11 -12.32 -28.31 -30.94
N ASP A 12 -12.64 -28.97 -32.04
CA ASP A 12 -12.23 -30.36 -32.26
C ASP A 12 -10.71 -30.46 -32.38
N ARG A 13 -10.06 -29.52 -33.09
CA ARG A 13 -8.59 -29.40 -33.11
C ARG A 13 -7.98 -29.13 -31.74
N PHE A 14 -8.68 -28.40 -30.86
CA PHE A 14 -8.26 -28.19 -29.48
C PHE A 14 -8.40 -29.46 -28.64
N MET A 15 -9.45 -30.25 -28.84
CA MET A 15 -9.65 -31.52 -28.14
C MET A 15 -8.65 -32.60 -28.56
N ASP A 16 -8.10 -32.50 -29.78
CA ASP A 16 -7.06 -33.40 -30.30
C ASP A 16 -5.63 -33.07 -29.78
N LEU A 17 -5.45 -31.98 -29.03
CA LEU A 17 -4.17 -31.61 -28.40
C LEU A 17 -3.95 -32.40 -27.09
N ASP A 18 -2.69 -32.56 -26.68
CA ASP A 18 -2.37 -33.09 -25.36
C ASP A 18 -2.71 -32.09 -24.23
N GLU A 19 -2.64 -32.53 -22.98
CA GLU A 19 -3.09 -31.71 -21.84
C GLU A 19 -2.23 -30.44 -21.66
N ALA A 20 -0.91 -30.55 -21.86
CA ALA A 20 0.02 -29.43 -21.72
C ALA A 20 -0.22 -28.38 -22.81
N ASP A 21 -0.40 -28.80 -24.06
CA ASP A 21 -0.71 -27.92 -25.18
C ASP A 21 -2.12 -27.29 -25.05
N ARG A 22 -3.08 -28.02 -24.46
CA ARG A 22 -4.42 -27.48 -24.17
C ARG A 22 -4.37 -26.38 -23.12
N GLU A 23 -3.60 -26.57 -22.05
CA GLU A 23 -3.43 -25.58 -20.98
C GLU A 23 -2.68 -24.35 -21.47
N GLU A 24 -1.61 -24.55 -22.23
CA GLU A 24 -0.83 -23.47 -22.84
C GLU A 24 -1.71 -22.66 -23.82
N PHE A 25 -2.45 -23.32 -24.71
CA PHE A 25 -3.34 -22.65 -25.65
C PHE A 25 -4.44 -21.85 -24.94
N ARG A 26 -5.08 -22.41 -23.89
CA ARG A 26 -6.07 -21.69 -23.08
C ARG A 26 -5.47 -20.45 -22.44
N THR A 27 -4.27 -20.57 -21.89
CA THR A 27 -3.54 -19.46 -21.27
C THR A 27 -3.29 -18.34 -22.29
N TRP A 28 -2.82 -18.68 -23.49
CA TRP A 28 -2.64 -17.71 -24.56
C TRP A 28 -3.94 -17.08 -25.05
N LEU A 29 -5.01 -17.87 -25.19
CA LEU A 29 -6.33 -17.41 -25.62
C LEU A 29 -6.93 -16.40 -24.62
N LYS A 30 -6.93 -16.74 -23.32
CA LYS A 30 -7.38 -15.86 -22.23
C LYS A 30 -6.55 -14.58 -22.17
N ARG A 31 -5.22 -14.70 -22.26
CA ARG A 31 -4.31 -13.55 -22.30
C ARG A 31 -4.55 -12.66 -23.51
N PHE A 32 -4.87 -13.22 -24.68
CA PHE A 32 -5.17 -12.44 -25.88
C PHE A 32 -6.51 -11.70 -25.75
N VAL A 33 -7.57 -12.37 -25.32
CA VAL A 33 -8.89 -11.76 -25.11
C VAL A 33 -8.83 -10.65 -24.05
N SER A 34 -8.15 -10.89 -22.93
CA SER A 34 -7.98 -9.89 -21.87
C SER A 34 -7.15 -8.69 -22.32
N ARG A 35 -6.00 -8.92 -22.98
CA ARG A 35 -5.13 -7.82 -23.46
C ARG A 35 -5.80 -6.99 -24.53
N TYR A 36 -6.44 -7.64 -25.51
CA TYR A 36 -7.11 -6.91 -26.58
C TYR A 36 -8.37 -6.19 -26.10
N GLY A 37 -9.15 -6.79 -25.20
CA GLY A 37 -10.32 -6.16 -24.58
C GLY A 37 -9.97 -4.93 -23.75
N PHE A 38 -8.75 -4.86 -23.21
CA PHE A 38 -8.21 -3.67 -22.56
C PHE A 38 -7.72 -2.63 -23.57
N ILE A 39 -6.96 -3.05 -24.59
CA ILE A 39 -6.41 -2.14 -25.61
C ILE A 39 -7.53 -1.45 -26.42
N SER A 40 -8.63 -2.16 -26.70
CA SER A 40 -9.78 -1.60 -27.43
C SER A 40 -10.55 -0.53 -26.65
N GLN A 41 -10.31 -0.39 -25.34
CA GLN A 41 -10.87 0.69 -24.51
C GLN A 41 -10.03 1.98 -24.61
N VAL A 42 -8.78 1.89 -25.07
CA VAL A 42 -7.79 2.98 -25.01
C VAL A 42 -7.46 3.55 -26.39
N LEU A 43 -7.54 2.74 -27.45
CA LEU A 43 -7.17 3.15 -28.81
C LEU A 43 -8.36 3.13 -29.78
N PRO A 44 -8.53 4.16 -30.64
CA PRO A 44 -9.47 4.09 -31.76
C PRO A 44 -9.09 2.94 -32.71
N MET A 45 -10.07 2.09 -33.03
CA MET A 45 -9.89 0.86 -33.82
C MET A 45 -9.16 1.11 -35.15
N ALA A 46 -7.88 0.76 -35.23
CA ALA A 46 -7.07 0.95 -36.43
C ALA A 46 -7.03 -0.28 -37.36
N ASP A 47 -7.38 -1.48 -36.89
CA ASP A 47 -7.26 -2.72 -37.66
C ASP A 47 -8.50 -3.65 -37.56
N THR A 48 -9.25 -3.72 -38.66
CA THR A 48 -10.45 -4.56 -38.81
C THR A 48 -10.13 -6.06 -38.73
N ALA A 49 -8.92 -6.49 -39.10
CA ALA A 49 -8.55 -7.91 -39.03
C ALA A 49 -8.36 -8.36 -37.58
N MET A 50 -7.80 -7.49 -36.74
CA MET A 50 -7.57 -7.78 -35.33
C MET A 50 -8.88 -7.81 -34.53
N GLU A 51 -9.84 -6.94 -34.85
CA GLU A 51 -11.18 -6.95 -34.24
C GLU A 51 -11.95 -8.23 -34.57
N LYS A 52 -11.87 -8.67 -35.84
CA LYS A 52 -12.46 -9.96 -36.26
C LYS A 52 -11.82 -11.12 -35.52
N ARG A 53 -10.50 -11.07 -35.29
CA ARG A 53 -9.75 -12.09 -34.52
C ARG A 53 -10.14 -12.07 -33.05
N TYR A 54 -10.28 -10.90 -32.43
CA TYR A 54 -10.75 -10.77 -31.05
C TYR A 54 -12.16 -11.33 -30.86
N ALA A 55 -13.10 -10.93 -31.73
CA ALA A 55 -14.47 -11.46 -31.71
C ALA A 55 -14.50 -12.99 -31.86
N TYR A 56 -13.67 -13.54 -32.75
CA TYR A 56 -13.52 -14.98 -32.93
C TYR A 56 -12.95 -15.67 -31.68
N CYS A 57 -11.83 -15.18 -31.13
CA CYS A 57 -11.17 -15.74 -29.95
C CYS A 57 -12.05 -15.67 -28.69
N ARG A 58 -12.78 -14.58 -28.49
CA ARG A 58 -13.73 -14.43 -27.36
C ARG A 58 -14.88 -15.41 -27.43
N LEU A 59 -15.37 -15.70 -28.64
CA LEU A 59 -16.42 -16.71 -28.84
C LEU A 59 -15.88 -18.14 -28.73
N LEU A 60 -14.65 -18.37 -29.19
CA LEU A 60 -13.97 -19.65 -29.05
C LEU A 60 -13.72 -19.98 -27.58
N GLU A 61 -13.26 -19.02 -26.77
CA GLU A 61 -13.03 -19.18 -25.32
C GLU A 61 -14.30 -19.71 -24.61
N ARG A 62 -15.46 -19.12 -24.89
CA ARG A 62 -16.75 -19.56 -24.30
C ARG A 62 -17.23 -20.92 -24.80
N ARG A 63 -16.64 -21.42 -25.89
CA ARG A 63 -17.05 -22.66 -26.56
C ARG A 63 -16.15 -23.84 -26.20
N LEU A 64 -14.91 -23.60 -25.77
CA LEU A 64 -14.04 -24.65 -25.25
C LEU A 64 -14.63 -25.21 -23.94
N PRO A 65 -14.61 -26.54 -23.74
CA PRO A 65 -15.10 -27.12 -22.50
C PRO A 65 -14.29 -26.55 -21.32
N SER A 66 -14.98 -26.11 -20.26
CA SER A 66 -14.33 -25.78 -18.99
C SER A 66 -13.89 -27.08 -18.33
N GLU A 67 -12.73 -27.09 -17.67
CA GLU A 67 -12.50 -28.12 -16.66
C GLU A 67 -13.60 -28.02 -15.62
N ALA A 68 -14.06 -29.18 -15.17
CA ALA A 68 -15.13 -29.30 -14.19
C ALA A 68 -14.61 -28.88 -12.81
N THR A 69 -14.33 -27.59 -12.64
CA THR A 69 -14.31 -26.92 -11.34
C THR A 69 -15.62 -26.17 -11.21
N GLY A 70 -16.51 -26.72 -10.37
CA GLY A 70 -17.90 -26.34 -10.17
C GLY A 70 -18.17 -24.84 -10.07
N SER A 71 -18.48 -24.22 -11.20
CA SER A 71 -19.47 -23.15 -11.25
C SER A 71 -20.73 -23.74 -11.88
N MET A 72 -21.66 -24.16 -11.02
CA MET A 72 -23.00 -24.50 -11.45
C MET A 72 -23.72 -23.18 -11.70
N ASP A 73 -24.23 -22.98 -12.92
CA ASP A 73 -25.10 -21.85 -13.26
C ASP A 73 -26.42 -22.02 -12.49
N LEU A 74 -26.53 -21.35 -11.35
CA LEU A 74 -27.68 -21.43 -10.44
C LEU A 74 -28.71 -20.32 -10.70
N GLY A 75 -28.85 -19.88 -11.96
CA GLY A 75 -29.81 -18.82 -12.33
C GLY A 75 -31.26 -19.15 -11.97
N ASP A 76 -31.65 -20.42 -12.05
CA ASP A 76 -33.07 -20.82 -11.97
C ASP A 76 -33.45 -21.66 -10.72
N GLN A 77 -32.52 -21.95 -9.80
CA GLN A 77 -32.76 -22.89 -8.68
C GLN A 77 -32.66 -22.30 -7.27
N ILE A 78 -32.52 -20.97 -7.12
CA ILE A 78 -32.48 -20.33 -5.79
C ILE A 78 -33.82 -19.64 -5.51
N GLN A 79 -34.69 -20.29 -4.71
CA GLN A 79 -35.79 -19.57 -4.05
C GLN A 79 -35.25 -18.81 -2.83
N MET A 80 -35.14 -17.48 -2.95
CA MET A 80 -34.84 -16.58 -1.84
C MET A 80 -35.95 -16.65 -0.78
N THR A 81 -35.69 -17.28 0.36
CA THR A 81 -36.68 -17.41 1.44
C THR A 81 -36.59 -16.30 2.49
N HIS A 82 -35.46 -15.61 2.64
CA HIS A 82 -35.33 -14.51 3.61
C HIS A 82 -34.38 -13.42 3.10
N LEU A 83 -34.91 -12.21 2.94
CA LEU A 83 -34.13 -11.00 2.67
C LEU A 83 -33.98 -10.21 3.98
N ARG A 84 -32.76 -9.97 4.44
CA ARG A 84 -32.50 -9.00 5.52
C ARG A 84 -31.78 -7.80 4.94
N VAL A 85 -32.53 -6.72 4.72
CA VAL A 85 -31.99 -5.43 4.31
C VAL A 85 -31.44 -4.71 5.55
N LYS A 86 -30.16 -4.34 5.51
CA LYS A 86 -29.53 -3.45 6.50
C LYS A 86 -28.94 -2.26 5.73
N ARG A 87 -29.34 -1.04 6.10
CA ARG A 87 -28.88 0.21 5.47
C ARG A 87 -27.42 0.45 5.86
N THR A 88 -26.50 0.36 4.90
CA THR A 88 -25.06 0.54 5.07
C THR A 88 -24.58 1.99 4.87
N GLY A 89 -25.47 2.89 4.44
CA GLY A 89 -25.18 4.30 4.23
C GLY A 89 -26.04 4.89 3.10
N GLU A 90 -25.90 6.19 2.85
CA GLU A 90 -26.33 6.82 1.58
C GLU A 90 -25.09 6.94 0.69
N HIS A 91 -25.08 6.25 -0.45
CA HIS A 91 -24.03 6.35 -1.45
C HIS A 91 -24.58 7.10 -2.65
N ASP A 92 -23.91 8.18 -3.05
CA ASP A 92 -24.14 8.82 -4.33
C ASP A 92 -23.43 7.98 -5.42
N LEU A 93 -24.20 7.50 -6.40
CA LEU A 93 -23.74 6.70 -7.54
C LEU A 93 -23.59 7.56 -8.80
N SER A 94 -23.52 8.88 -8.65
CA SER A 94 -23.24 9.78 -9.75
C SER A 94 -21.84 9.49 -10.33
N LEU A 95 -21.79 9.30 -11.65
CA LEU A 95 -20.53 9.08 -12.36
C LEU A 95 -19.82 10.43 -12.50
N GLU A 96 -18.69 10.58 -11.83
CA GLU A 96 -17.80 11.73 -12.05
C GLU A 96 -17.10 11.59 -13.41
N THR A 97 -17.24 12.60 -14.26
CA THR A 97 -16.51 12.71 -15.53
C THR A 97 -15.06 13.11 -15.25
N GLY A 98 -14.20 12.11 -15.04
CA GLY A 98 -12.75 12.26 -14.90
C GLY A 98 -12.01 11.02 -15.39
N GLY A 99 -10.98 11.20 -16.22
CA GLY A 99 -10.24 10.10 -16.84
C GLY A 99 -9.49 9.25 -15.82
N GLY A 100 -9.92 7.99 -15.65
CA GLY A 100 -9.23 7.00 -14.82
C GLY A 100 -7.98 6.46 -15.50
N VAL A 101 -6.93 6.20 -14.72
CA VAL A 101 -5.70 5.56 -15.19
C VAL A 101 -5.89 4.05 -15.21
N LEU A 102 -5.79 3.45 -16.39
CA LEU A 102 -5.81 2.01 -16.58
C LEU A 102 -4.44 1.42 -16.20
N ARG A 103 -4.41 0.50 -15.23
CA ARG A 103 -3.19 -0.21 -14.81
C ARG A 103 -2.82 -1.27 -15.87
N ALA A 104 -1.58 -1.21 -16.36
CA ALA A 104 -1.02 -2.20 -17.28
C ALA A 104 -0.39 -3.38 -16.51
N PHE A 105 -0.45 -4.57 -17.11
CA PHE A 105 0.09 -5.82 -16.55
C PHE A 105 1.63 -5.83 -16.57
N GLY A 106 2.26 -6.18 -15.43
CA GLY A 106 3.72 -6.30 -15.29
C GLY A 106 4.29 -7.60 -15.88
N GLU A 107 5.50 -7.52 -16.45
CA GLU A 107 6.30 -8.67 -16.92
C GLU A 107 7.02 -9.33 -15.75
N GLY A 108 6.84 -10.64 -15.58
CA GLY A 108 7.48 -11.43 -14.52
C GLY A 108 8.55 -12.38 -15.07
N GLY A 109 9.78 -12.23 -14.57
CA GLY A 109 10.80 -13.29 -14.43
C GLY A 109 10.97 -13.65 -12.95
N PRO A 110 11.60 -14.79 -12.61
CA PRO A 110 11.25 -15.55 -11.41
C PRO A 110 12.10 -15.18 -10.18
N GLY A 111 11.43 -15.17 -9.03
CA GLY A 111 12.03 -15.69 -7.79
C GLY A 111 11.92 -14.81 -6.55
N GLY A 112 10.97 -15.18 -5.68
CA GLY A 112 11.21 -15.28 -4.24
C GLY A 112 10.76 -14.08 -3.40
N TYR A 113 9.74 -14.33 -2.57
CA TYR A 113 9.19 -13.50 -1.49
C TYR A 113 8.07 -12.51 -1.81
N GLU A 114 7.92 -12.01 -3.05
CA GLU A 114 6.84 -11.06 -3.37
C GLU A 114 5.52 -11.74 -3.79
N GLU A 115 5.58 -13.01 -4.23
CA GLU A 115 4.44 -13.75 -4.81
C GLU A 115 3.46 -14.34 -3.76
N LEU A 116 3.82 -14.37 -2.47
CA LEU A 116 2.93 -14.86 -1.40
C LEU A 116 2.11 -13.74 -0.73
N LEU A 117 2.50 -12.47 -0.88
CA LEU A 117 1.83 -11.33 -0.25
C LEU A 117 0.57 -10.88 -1.01
N ALA A 118 0.60 -10.95 -2.35
CA ALA A 118 -0.55 -10.59 -3.18
C ALA A 118 -1.76 -11.55 -3.00
N PRO A 119 -1.60 -12.89 -2.96
CA PRO A 119 -2.72 -13.84 -2.89
C PRO A 119 -3.56 -13.77 -1.60
N LEU A 120 -2.92 -13.51 -0.45
CA LEU A 120 -3.61 -13.55 0.84
C LEU A 120 -4.34 -12.24 1.17
N SER A 121 -3.80 -11.12 0.72
CA SER A 121 -4.47 -9.81 0.77
C SER A 121 -5.75 -9.82 -0.09
N GLU A 122 -5.69 -10.42 -1.28
CA GLU A 122 -6.85 -10.67 -2.14
C GLU A 122 -7.83 -11.69 -1.53
N LEU A 123 -7.33 -12.69 -0.79
CA LEU A 123 -8.20 -13.60 -0.04
C LEU A 123 -8.98 -12.84 1.04
N ILE A 124 -8.32 -12.01 1.84
CA ILE A 124 -8.98 -11.19 2.88
C ILE A 124 -10.05 -10.30 2.26
N ALA A 125 -9.74 -9.59 1.17
CA ALA A 125 -10.72 -8.78 0.46
C ALA A 125 -11.94 -9.62 0.00
N ARG A 126 -11.71 -10.79 -0.62
CA ARG A 126 -12.79 -11.69 -1.04
C ARG A 126 -13.59 -12.26 0.13
N LEU A 127 -12.95 -12.55 1.27
CA LEU A 127 -13.62 -13.05 2.46
C LEU A 127 -14.51 -11.96 3.08
N ASN A 128 -14.00 -10.73 3.13
CA ASN A 128 -14.76 -9.57 3.60
C ASN A 128 -15.98 -9.31 2.70
N ASP A 129 -15.78 -9.30 1.37
CA ASP A 129 -16.86 -9.07 0.40
C ASP A 129 -17.92 -10.18 0.40
N ARG A 130 -17.50 -11.45 0.49
CA ARG A 130 -18.40 -12.60 0.37
C ARG A 130 -19.11 -12.96 1.66
N PHE A 131 -18.42 -12.82 2.80
CA PHE A 131 -18.93 -13.27 4.10
C PHE A 131 -19.22 -12.12 5.07
N GLY A 132 -18.96 -10.87 4.67
CA GLY A 132 -19.12 -9.70 5.56
C GLY A 132 -18.17 -9.75 6.75
N ALA A 133 -17.02 -10.41 6.58
CA ALA A 133 -15.99 -10.47 7.61
C ALA A 133 -15.31 -9.09 7.69
N ASP A 134 -15.06 -8.58 8.89
CA ASP A 134 -14.31 -7.33 9.09
C ASP A 134 -12.83 -7.67 9.32
N LEU A 135 -12.24 -8.53 8.47
CA LEU A 135 -10.85 -8.96 8.63
C LEU A 135 -9.90 -7.82 8.26
N ALA A 136 -8.94 -7.57 9.14
CA ALA A 136 -7.90 -6.57 9.01
C ALA A 136 -6.53 -7.20 8.68
N GLU A 137 -5.52 -6.36 8.45
CA GLU A 137 -4.14 -6.79 8.21
C GLU A 137 -3.58 -7.71 9.32
N ALA A 138 -4.04 -7.53 10.56
CA ALA A 138 -3.66 -8.41 11.68
C ALA A 138 -4.12 -9.87 11.48
N ASP A 139 -5.26 -10.07 10.81
CA ASP A 139 -5.79 -11.39 10.49
C ASP A 139 -4.99 -12.06 9.36
N ARG A 140 -4.33 -11.26 8.48
CA ARG A 140 -3.38 -11.78 7.49
C ARG A 140 -2.24 -12.53 8.17
N LEU A 141 -1.60 -11.90 9.15
CA LEU A 141 -0.48 -12.50 9.89
C LEU A 141 -0.91 -13.78 10.65
N HIS A 142 -2.16 -13.82 11.10
CA HIS A 142 -2.71 -15.02 11.72
C HIS A 142 -2.80 -16.18 10.72
N LEU A 143 -3.36 -15.95 9.54
CA LEU A 143 -3.48 -16.94 8.46
C LEU A 143 -2.12 -17.38 7.90
N GLU A 144 -1.18 -16.45 7.72
CA GLU A 144 0.19 -16.77 7.30
C GLU A 144 0.89 -17.65 8.30
N GLY A 145 0.74 -17.35 9.59
CA GLY A 145 1.30 -18.17 10.64
C GLY A 145 0.75 -19.58 10.66
N ILE A 146 -0.55 -19.78 10.38
CA ILE A 146 -1.13 -21.14 10.24
C ILE A 146 -0.44 -21.88 9.09
N GLY A 147 -0.29 -21.23 7.93
CA GLY A 147 0.41 -21.81 6.78
C GLY A 147 1.86 -22.15 7.08
N ALA A 148 2.57 -21.27 7.79
CA ALA A 148 3.95 -21.48 8.20
C ALA A 148 4.09 -22.66 9.19
N ASP A 149 3.20 -22.77 10.17
CA ASP A 149 3.17 -23.87 11.13
C ASP A 149 2.94 -25.22 10.41
N MET A 150 1.99 -25.25 9.46
CA MET A 150 1.73 -26.42 8.63
C MET A 150 2.93 -26.78 7.73
N ALA A 151 3.56 -25.80 7.10
CA ALA A 151 4.72 -26.04 6.24
C ALA A 151 5.96 -26.49 7.03
N ALA A 152 6.06 -26.14 8.31
CA ALA A 152 7.13 -26.58 9.20
C ALA A 152 6.94 -28.00 9.76
N ASP A 153 5.74 -28.58 9.64
CA ASP A 153 5.43 -29.93 10.12
C ASP A 153 6.12 -31.00 9.23
N PRO A 154 7.03 -31.83 9.79
CA PRO A 154 7.72 -32.87 9.03
C PRO A 154 6.78 -33.86 8.33
N GLU A 155 5.62 -34.17 8.91
CA GLU A 155 4.63 -35.06 8.31
C GLU A 155 4.02 -34.41 7.07
N VAL A 156 3.66 -33.12 7.16
CA VAL A 156 3.15 -32.34 6.03
C VAL A 156 4.20 -32.23 4.92
N GLN A 157 5.47 -31.99 5.26
CA GLN A 157 6.58 -31.94 4.30
C GLN A 157 6.79 -33.28 3.59
N GLN A 158 6.78 -34.40 4.33
CA GLN A 158 6.91 -35.73 3.76
C GLN A 158 5.76 -36.06 2.81
N GLN A 159 4.53 -35.70 3.20
CA GLN A 159 3.35 -35.91 2.37
C GLN A 159 3.36 -35.04 1.11
N ALA A 160 3.80 -33.78 1.21
CA ALA A 160 3.97 -32.89 0.06
C ALA A 160 5.04 -33.41 -0.92
N ALA A 161 6.13 -34.00 -0.41
CA ALA A 161 7.16 -34.61 -1.25
C ALA A 161 6.72 -35.92 -1.92
N ALA A 162 5.78 -36.64 -1.30
CA ALA A 162 5.34 -37.97 -1.75
C ALA A 162 4.08 -37.96 -2.64
N ASN A 163 3.36 -36.84 -2.73
CA ASN A 163 2.06 -36.75 -3.40
C ASN A 163 1.99 -35.58 -4.39
N THR A 164 1.11 -35.70 -5.39
CA THR A 164 0.66 -34.55 -6.20
C THR A 164 -0.20 -33.62 -5.35
N GLU A 165 -0.36 -32.37 -5.77
CA GLU A 165 -1.18 -31.38 -5.06
C GLU A 165 -2.62 -31.85 -4.83
N ASP A 166 -3.25 -32.47 -5.83
CA ASP A 166 -4.61 -33.03 -5.70
C ASP A 166 -4.69 -34.11 -4.61
N ASN A 167 -3.71 -35.01 -4.56
CA ASN A 167 -3.67 -36.09 -3.56
C ASN A 167 -3.33 -35.54 -2.17
N PHE A 168 -2.48 -34.52 -2.10
CA PHE A 168 -2.18 -33.78 -0.87
C PHE A 168 -3.43 -33.06 -0.32
N GLY A 169 -4.26 -32.53 -1.21
CA GLY A 169 -5.50 -31.81 -0.90
C GLY A 169 -6.56 -32.64 -0.17
N ILE A 170 -6.56 -33.96 -0.33
CA ILE A 170 -7.57 -34.87 0.24
C ILE A 170 -7.68 -34.75 1.77
N GLU A 171 -6.54 -34.58 2.46
CA GLU A 171 -6.49 -34.47 3.91
C GLU A 171 -6.24 -33.03 4.40
N PHE A 172 -6.16 -32.07 3.48
CA PHE A 172 -5.75 -30.71 3.80
C PHE A 172 -6.70 -30.03 4.79
N ASP A 173 -8.01 -30.17 4.61
CA ASP A 173 -9.04 -29.58 5.49
C ASP A 173 -8.86 -30.01 6.97
N LYS A 174 -8.63 -31.30 7.19
CA LYS A 174 -8.37 -31.85 8.52
C LYS A 174 -7.08 -31.30 9.12
N ARG A 175 -6.01 -31.25 8.33
CA ARG A 175 -4.69 -30.73 8.77
C ARG A 175 -4.77 -29.23 9.07
N PHE A 176 -5.46 -28.47 8.23
CA PHE A 176 -5.72 -27.06 8.42
C PHE A 176 -6.51 -26.79 9.70
N THR A 177 -7.61 -27.52 9.92
CA THR A 177 -8.42 -27.41 11.15
C THR A 177 -7.59 -27.71 12.40
N ASN A 178 -6.74 -28.74 12.36
CA ASN A 178 -5.84 -29.06 13.46
C ASN A 178 -4.79 -27.96 13.70
N ALA A 179 -4.24 -27.38 12.64
CA ALA A 179 -3.26 -26.30 12.73
C ALA A 179 -3.88 -25.03 13.35
N VAL A 180 -5.11 -24.67 12.97
CA VAL A 180 -5.88 -23.57 13.59
C VAL A 180 -6.05 -23.81 15.09
N ALA A 181 -6.49 -25.00 15.49
CA ALA A 181 -6.69 -25.35 16.90
C ALA A 181 -5.37 -25.37 17.70
N ALA A 182 -4.29 -25.88 17.10
CA ALA A 182 -2.96 -25.91 17.71
C ALA A 182 -2.43 -24.49 17.94
N ARG A 183 -2.55 -23.61 16.94
CA ARG A 183 -2.13 -22.21 17.04
C ARG A 183 -2.92 -21.44 18.11
N MET A 184 -4.23 -21.68 18.23
CA MET A 184 -5.05 -21.13 19.31
C MET A 184 -4.54 -21.60 20.69
N SER A 185 -4.25 -22.89 20.83
CA SER A 185 -3.73 -23.47 22.07
C SER A 185 -2.35 -22.89 22.45
N GLN A 186 -1.47 -22.69 21.47
CA GLN A 186 -0.17 -22.04 21.68
C GLN A 186 -0.31 -20.58 22.10
N ALA A 187 -1.25 -19.84 21.50
CA ALA A 187 -1.53 -18.45 21.86
C ALA A 187 -2.10 -18.35 23.29
N GLU A 188 -2.97 -19.28 23.69
CA GLU A 188 -3.47 -19.41 25.06
C GLU A 188 -2.31 -19.70 26.03
N GLU A 189 -1.43 -20.65 25.71
CA GLU A 189 -0.29 -20.97 26.56
C GLU A 189 0.67 -19.78 26.73
N LEU A 190 0.96 -19.06 25.65
CA LEU A 190 1.75 -17.83 25.73
C LEU A 190 1.08 -16.79 26.64
N THR A 191 -0.24 -16.63 26.51
CA THR A 191 -1.02 -15.71 27.35
C THR A 191 -0.95 -16.10 28.82
N ILE A 192 -1.17 -17.38 29.14
CA ILE A 192 -1.02 -17.92 30.50
C ILE A 192 0.39 -17.69 31.02
N ARG A 193 1.43 -17.96 30.22
CA ARG A 193 2.83 -17.69 30.61
C ARG A 193 3.07 -16.21 30.93
N ILE A 194 2.48 -15.28 30.19
CA ILE A 194 2.56 -13.83 30.47
C ILE A 194 1.84 -13.47 31.77
N LEU A 195 0.70 -14.10 32.07
CA LEU A 195 -0.08 -13.79 33.26
C LEU A 195 0.52 -14.41 34.53
N ASP A 196 1.01 -15.65 34.45
CA ASP A 196 1.41 -16.44 35.61
C ASP A 196 2.90 -16.32 35.94
N LYS A 197 3.76 -15.88 35.01
CA LYS A 197 5.21 -15.72 35.23
C LYS A 197 5.61 -14.24 35.26
N PRO A 198 5.76 -13.62 36.47
CA PRO A 198 6.09 -12.19 36.59
C PRO A 198 7.39 -11.79 35.90
N GLU A 199 8.43 -12.63 35.96
CA GLU A 199 9.73 -12.42 35.30
C GLU A 199 9.58 -12.35 33.77
N PHE A 200 8.81 -13.28 33.19
CA PHE A 200 8.53 -13.30 31.75
C PHE A 200 7.72 -12.08 31.33
N ARG A 201 6.68 -11.73 32.11
CA ARG A 201 5.88 -10.52 31.89
C ARG A 201 6.73 -9.26 31.93
N ALA A 202 7.64 -9.15 32.89
CA ALA A 202 8.51 -7.99 33.03
C ALA A 202 9.41 -7.81 31.78
N GLU A 203 9.91 -8.90 31.21
CA GLU A 203 10.71 -8.85 29.98
C GLU A 203 9.87 -8.46 28.75
N VAL A 204 8.66 -9.02 28.62
CA VAL A 204 7.71 -8.63 27.57
C VAL A 204 7.36 -7.15 27.67
N ILE A 205 7.05 -6.66 28.87
CA ILE A 205 6.77 -5.23 29.12
C ILE A 205 7.99 -4.38 28.78
N ARG A 206 9.19 -4.75 29.24
CA ARG A 206 10.44 -4.03 28.95
C ARG A 206 10.68 -3.88 27.44
N SER A 207 10.36 -4.91 26.68
CA SER A 207 10.51 -4.93 25.22
C SER A 207 9.43 -4.16 24.48
N LEU A 208 8.16 -4.28 24.89
CA LEU A 208 7.02 -3.66 24.20
C LEU A 208 6.78 -2.20 24.60
N MET A 209 6.99 -1.85 25.88
CA MET A 209 6.64 -0.53 26.41
C MET A 209 7.27 0.62 25.63
N PRO A 210 8.59 0.62 25.30
CA PRO A 210 9.18 1.73 24.54
C PRO A 210 8.54 1.91 23.16
N ARG A 211 8.21 0.82 22.47
CA ARG A 211 7.59 0.87 21.12
C ARG A 211 6.15 1.37 21.19
N VAL A 212 5.37 0.89 22.17
CA VAL A 212 4.01 1.36 22.42
C VAL A 212 4.00 2.84 22.80
N TYR A 213 4.91 3.26 23.68
CA TYR A 213 5.06 4.64 24.10
C TYR A 213 5.34 5.57 22.91
N GLU A 214 6.33 5.25 22.08
CA GLU A 214 6.65 6.09 20.90
C GLU A 214 5.52 6.12 19.89
N ARG A 215 4.92 4.97 19.58
CA ARG A 215 3.79 4.91 18.64
C ARG A 215 2.59 5.71 19.13
N ALA A 216 2.22 5.58 20.41
CA ALA A 216 1.13 6.34 21.01
C ALA A 216 1.44 7.85 21.02
N ARG A 217 2.69 8.21 21.33
CA ARG A 217 3.14 9.61 21.33
C ARG A 217 3.02 10.24 19.95
N VAL A 218 3.45 9.56 18.89
CA VAL A 218 3.34 10.07 17.51
C VAL A 218 1.88 10.11 17.05
N ALA A 219 1.10 9.06 17.32
CA ALA A 219 -0.32 9.04 16.96
C ALA A 219 -1.10 10.21 17.59
N HIS A 220 -0.79 10.55 18.85
CA HIS A 220 -1.40 11.71 19.52
C HIS A 220 -1.03 13.05 18.86
N GLN A 221 0.18 13.17 18.27
CA GLN A 221 0.58 14.39 17.55
C GLN A 221 -0.30 14.66 16.32
N LYS A 222 -0.97 13.65 15.75
CA LYS A 222 -1.89 13.82 14.61
C LYS A 222 -3.08 14.68 14.98
N THR A 223 -3.65 14.50 16.17
CA THR A 223 -4.96 15.04 16.55
C THR A 223 -4.96 15.96 17.76
N CYS A 224 -3.89 15.99 18.57
CA CYS A 224 -3.81 16.88 19.72
C CYS A 224 -3.99 18.36 19.31
N PRO A 225 -4.51 19.22 20.21
CA PRO A 225 -4.53 20.66 20.00
C PRO A 225 -3.16 21.18 19.59
N ILE A 226 -3.12 22.02 18.56
CA ILE A 226 -1.86 22.49 17.97
C ILE A 226 -0.97 23.23 18.97
N GLY A 227 -1.54 23.98 19.91
CA GLY A 227 -0.79 24.64 20.98
C GLY A 227 0.01 23.66 21.86
N GLU A 228 -0.46 22.43 22.05
CA GLU A 228 0.29 21.40 22.79
C GLU A 228 1.55 20.95 22.05
N LEU A 229 1.50 20.91 20.71
CA LEU A 229 2.71 20.65 19.91
C LEU A 229 3.68 21.80 20.00
N LEU A 230 3.21 23.04 19.89
CA LEU A 230 4.05 24.24 19.93
C LEU A 230 4.74 24.44 21.28
N ALA A 231 4.13 23.97 22.37
CA ALA A 231 4.73 24.00 23.71
C ALA A 231 5.88 22.98 23.89
N ARG A 232 6.04 22.03 22.95
CA ARG A 232 7.13 21.03 22.98
C ARG A 232 8.36 21.56 22.25
N LYS A 233 9.49 20.93 22.54
CA LYS A 233 10.73 21.11 21.76
C LYS A 233 10.79 20.11 20.62
N GLU A 234 11.54 20.46 19.58
CA GLU A 234 11.89 19.52 18.53
C GLU A 234 12.54 18.26 19.11
N ASP A 235 12.13 17.12 18.58
CA ASP A 235 12.66 15.82 18.95
C ASP A 235 12.71 14.90 17.73
N LYS A 236 12.92 13.61 17.95
CA LYS A 236 12.98 12.64 16.85
C LYS A 236 11.67 12.48 16.06
N HIS A 237 10.54 12.95 16.60
CA HIS A 237 9.21 12.85 16.02
C HIS A 237 8.52 14.19 15.82
N LEU A 238 9.05 15.31 16.32
CA LEU A 238 8.51 16.65 16.11
C LEU A 238 9.59 17.56 15.54
N GLU A 239 9.30 18.20 14.41
CA GLU A 239 10.18 19.18 13.77
C GLU A 239 9.38 20.47 13.48
N PHE A 240 10.02 21.62 13.63
CA PHE A 240 9.50 22.92 13.26
C PHE A 240 10.24 23.47 12.04
N LYS A 241 9.50 24.17 11.19
CA LYS A 241 10.03 24.94 10.07
C LYS A 241 9.35 26.29 10.04
N SER A 242 10.13 27.35 9.99
CA SER A 242 9.59 28.71 9.98
C SER A 242 8.82 29.05 8.71
N SER A 243 9.08 28.33 7.61
CA SER A 243 8.43 28.52 6.31
C SER A 243 8.60 27.27 5.43
N LEU A 244 7.75 27.10 4.42
CA LEU A 244 7.90 26.05 3.41
C LEU A 244 8.93 26.43 2.34
N ARG A 245 8.93 27.68 1.88
CA ARG A 245 9.75 28.10 0.72
C ARG A 245 10.28 29.52 0.79
N TRP A 246 9.95 30.28 1.82
CA TRP A 246 10.45 31.64 1.99
C TRP A 246 11.69 31.64 2.88
N ASP A 247 12.80 32.15 2.35
CA ASP A 247 13.98 32.40 3.16
C ASP A 247 13.82 33.72 3.91
N LEU A 248 13.56 33.64 5.22
CA LEU A 248 13.33 34.80 6.07
C LEU A 248 14.55 35.73 6.17
N LYS A 249 15.77 35.23 5.92
CA LYS A 249 16.99 36.05 5.97
C LYS A 249 17.24 36.73 4.63
N ALA A 250 17.06 36.01 3.53
CA ALA A 250 17.26 36.56 2.19
C ALA A 250 16.08 37.41 1.71
N GLY A 251 14.88 37.22 2.26
CA GLY A 251 13.67 37.94 1.86
C GLY A 251 13.18 37.51 0.47
N GLU A 252 13.41 36.27 0.09
CA GLU A 252 13.03 35.74 -1.22
C GLU A 252 12.65 34.26 -1.16
N LYS A 253 12.06 33.78 -2.26
CA LYS A 253 11.71 32.37 -2.43
C LYS A 253 12.97 31.53 -2.64
N SER A 254 13.08 30.42 -1.92
CA SER A 254 14.23 29.51 -1.96
C SER A 254 13.81 28.04 -2.07
N ARG A 255 14.33 27.36 -3.10
CA ARG A 255 14.17 25.89 -3.26
C ARG A 255 14.94 25.10 -2.20
N LEU A 256 15.94 25.69 -1.56
CA LEU A 256 16.66 25.04 -0.46
C LEU A 256 15.78 24.91 0.78
N VAL A 257 14.90 25.89 1.02
CA VAL A 257 13.91 25.85 2.12
C VAL A 257 12.86 24.77 1.84
N GLU A 258 12.36 24.66 0.60
CA GLU A 258 11.47 23.56 0.18
C GLU A 258 12.14 22.19 0.41
N GLY A 259 13.42 22.07 0.06
CA GLY A 259 14.20 20.86 0.26
C GLY A 259 14.33 20.45 1.73
N ALA A 260 14.36 21.38 2.68
CA ALA A 260 14.42 21.07 4.11
C ALA A 260 13.14 20.38 4.61
N THR A 261 11.98 20.82 4.13
CA THR A 261 10.68 20.18 4.41
C THR A 261 10.63 18.77 3.83
N ILE A 262 11.01 18.60 2.57
CA ILE A 262 11.01 17.28 1.90
C ILE A 262 11.95 16.28 2.57
N LYS A 263 13.16 16.72 2.95
CA LYS A 263 14.10 15.88 3.72
C LYS A 263 13.44 15.34 5.00
N THR A 264 12.72 16.21 5.72
CA THR A 264 12.08 15.87 6.99
C THR A 264 10.93 14.89 6.78
N VAL A 265 10.06 15.12 5.80
CA VAL A 265 8.97 14.20 5.46
C VAL A 265 9.52 12.82 5.07
N ALA A 266 10.54 12.78 4.20
CA ALA A 266 11.20 11.54 3.80
C ALA A 266 11.84 10.80 4.98
N ALA A 267 12.46 11.54 5.91
CA ALA A 267 13.04 10.97 7.12
C ALA A 267 11.99 10.37 8.06
N PHE A 268 10.82 11.00 8.19
CA PHE A 268 9.71 10.43 8.96
C PHE A 268 9.11 9.21 8.28
N LEU A 269 8.91 9.23 6.95
CA LEU A 269 8.46 8.07 6.18
C LEU A 269 9.36 6.84 6.40
N ASN A 270 10.68 7.04 6.46
CA ASN A 270 11.66 5.97 6.68
C ASN A 270 11.87 5.60 8.16
N SER A 271 11.26 6.31 9.10
CA SER A 271 11.40 6.05 10.53
C SER A 271 10.45 4.92 10.97
N GLU A 272 10.66 4.36 12.17
CA GLU A 272 9.80 3.29 12.71
C GLU A 272 8.40 3.77 13.07
N PHE A 273 8.28 5.00 13.58
CA PHE A 273 7.02 5.51 14.16
C PHE A 273 6.44 6.72 13.43
N GLY A 274 7.18 7.33 12.50
CA GLY A 274 6.77 8.54 11.82
C GLY A 274 7.09 9.81 12.62
N GLY A 275 6.32 10.85 12.37
CA GLY A 275 6.45 12.12 13.09
C GLY A 275 5.51 13.19 12.57
N THR A 276 5.62 14.37 13.15
CA THR A 276 4.89 15.57 12.76
C THR A 276 5.87 16.70 12.50
N LEU A 277 5.72 17.33 11.34
CA LEU A 277 6.36 18.59 10.99
C LEU A 277 5.33 19.71 11.16
N VAL A 278 5.72 20.86 11.73
CA VAL A 278 4.89 22.07 11.76
C VAL A 278 5.59 23.19 10.99
N ILE A 279 4.91 23.74 10.00
CA ILE A 279 5.39 24.81 9.12
C ILE A 279 4.74 26.13 9.51
N GLY A 280 5.51 27.22 9.51
CA GLY A 280 5.09 28.54 10.00
C GLY A 280 5.45 28.76 11.46
N VAL A 281 6.43 28.03 11.99
CA VAL A 281 6.83 28.04 13.41
C VAL A 281 8.35 28.12 13.52
N ALA A 282 8.86 28.99 14.38
CA ALA A 282 10.28 29.12 14.69
C ALA A 282 10.78 27.96 15.57
N ASP A 283 12.10 27.78 15.66
CA ASP A 283 12.72 26.68 16.41
C ASP A 283 12.37 26.70 17.92
N ASP A 284 11.95 27.85 18.46
CA ASP A 284 11.52 28.03 19.85
C ASP A 284 10.00 27.82 20.07
N GLY A 285 9.25 27.49 19.01
CA GLY A 285 7.80 27.34 19.04
C GLY A 285 7.03 28.64 18.74
N GLY A 286 7.72 29.75 18.51
CA GLY A 286 7.10 31.03 18.15
C GLY A 286 6.38 30.97 16.81
N ILE A 287 5.20 31.60 16.73
CA ILE A 287 4.40 31.64 15.50
C ILE A 287 5.04 32.62 14.51
N VAL A 288 5.40 32.11 13.33
CA VAL A 288 5.93 32.90 12.20
C VAL A 288 4.86 33.11 11.13
N GLY A 289 4.00 32.10 10.93
CA GLY A 289 2.89 32.12 9.99
C GLY A 289 3.28 31.79 8.55
N LEU A 290 2.27 31.51 7.73
CA LEU A 290 2.42 31.14 6.31
C LEU A 290 2.25 32.31 5.33
N GLY A 291 2.11 33.55 5.82
CA GLY A 291 1.80 34.71 4.97
C GLY A 291 2.80 34.93 3.82
N ASN A 292 4.10 34.76 4.08
CA ASN A 292 5.13 34.85 3.04
C ASN A 292 5.03 33.70 2.03
N ASP A 293 4.72 32.48 2.50
CA ASP A 293 4.51 31.32 1.62
C ASP A 293 3.30 31.54 0.70
N TYR A 294 2.18 32.01 1.27
CA TYR A 294 0.95 32.35 0.55
C TYR A 294 1.20 33.39 -0.53
N ALA A 295 1.95 34.46 -0.21
CA ALA A 295 2.29 35.50 -1.17
C ALA A 295 2.99 34.97 -2.43
N THR A 296 3.75 33.87 -2.33
CA THR A 296 4.42 33.26 -3.50
C THR A 296 3.53 32.35 -4.36
N LEU A 297 2.33 32.01 -3.87
CA LEU A 297 1.40 31.08 -4.50
C LEU A 297 0.09 31.74 -4.95
N ARG A 298 -0.17 32.94 -4.43
CA ARG A 298 -1.43 33.67 -4.58
C ARG A 298 -1.94 33.69 -6.02
N LYS A 299 -3.23 33.39 -6.16
CA LYS A 299 -3.99 33.49 -7.42
C LYS A 299 -5.34 34.12 -7.16
N GLU A 300 -5.73 35.07 -7.99
CA GLU A 300 -7.02 35.77 -7.85
C GLU A 300 -8.20 34.79 -7.85
N GLY A 301 -9.14 34.98 -6.92
CA GLY A 301 -10.34 34.14 -6.78
C GLY A 301 -10.10 32.74 -6.20
N ARG A 302 -8.94 32.48 -5.59
CA ARG A 302 -8.60 31.20 -4.95
C ARG A 302 -8.21 31.44 -3.50
N ASP A 303 -8.54 30.50 -2.63
CA ASP A 303 -8.13 30.53 -1.23
C ASP A 303 -6.63 30.23 -1.10
N ASP A 304 -5.91 31.04 -0.32
CA ASP A 304 -4.46 30.92 -0.18
C ASP A 304 -4.05 29.64 0.57
N SER A 305 -4.88 29.17 1.51
CA SER A 305 -4.63 27.95 2.28
C SER A 305 -4.78 26.71 1.39
N ASP A 306 -5.79 26.69 0.50
CA ASP A 306 -5.98 25.64 -0.50
C ASP A 306 -4.81 25.57 -1.48
N LEU A 307 -4.34 26.73 -1.97
CA LEU A 307 -3.19 26.79 -2.88
C LEU A 307 -1.91 26.31 -2.22
N PHE A 308 -1.71 26.64 -0.94
CA PHE A 308 -0.58 26.15 -0.15
C PHE A 308 -0.63 24.64 0.03
N MET A 309 -1.78 24.09 0.45
CA MET A 309 -1.94 22.65 0.63
C MET A 309 -1.72 21.90 -0.69
N LEU A 310 -2.26 22.40 -1.79
CA LEU A 310 -2.05 21.83 -3.13
C LEU A 310 -0.56 21.82 -3.51
N HIS A 311 0.14 22.95 -3.32
CA HIS A 311 1.57 23.05 -3.61
C HIS A 311 2.40 22.11 -2.74
N LEU A 312 2.11 22.04 -1.44
CA LEU A 312 2.81 21.15 -0.51
C LEU A 312 2.58 19.67 -0.87
N ASN A 313 1.34 19.27 -1.15
CA ASN A 313 1.02 17.90 -1.55
C ASN A 313 1.74 17.52 -2.85
N GLN A 314 1.72 18.39 -3.85
CA GLN A 314 2.44 18.16 -5.11
C GLN A 314 3.95 18.10 -4.91
N LEU A 315 4.51 18.95 -4.05
CA LEU A 315 5.94 18.96 -3.72
C LEU A 315 6.36 17.64 -3.07
N VAL A 316 5.57 17.14 -2.11
CA VAL A 316 5.79 15.86 -1.44
C VAL A 316 5.67 14.72 -2.44
N GLU A 317 4.57 14.64 -3.19
CA GLU A 317 4.34 13.59 -4.20
C GLU A 317 5.47 13.51 -5.22
N ASN A 318 5.89 14.65 -5.79
CA ASN A 318 6.97 14.71 -6.76
C ASN A 318 8.32 14.25 -6.18
N ALA A 319 8.53 14.47 -4.89
CA ALA A 319 9.80 14.12 -4.24
C ALA A 319 9.86 12.64 -3.83
N VAL A 320 8.78 12.09 -3.25
CA VAL A 320 8.79 10.75 -2.62
C VAL A 320 7.95 9.71 -3.34
N GLY A 321 7.16 10.11 -4.34
CA GLY A 321 6.21 9.25 -5.06
C GLY A 321 4.87 9.11 -4.34
N LEU A 322 3.83 8.80 -5.14
CA LEU A 322 2.43 8.78 -4.67
C LEU A 322 2.17 7.79 -3.54
N ALA A 323 2.74 6.58 -3.60
CA ALA A 323 2.55 5.55 -2.57
C ALA A 323 3.08 5.99 -1.20
N ALA A 324 4.24 6.66 -1.17
CA ALA A 324 4.79 7.21 0.06
C ALA A 324 4.00 8.44 0.53
N ALA A 325 3.64 9.34 -0.41
CA ALA A 325 2.88 10.56 -0.13
C ALA A 325 1.49 10.29 0.48
N ALA A 326 0.88 9.14 0.19
CA ALA A 326 -0.39 8.72 0.80
C ALA A 326 -0.33 8.57 2.33
N ASN A 327 0.88 8.43 2.91
CA ASN A 327 1.09 8.37 4.37
C ASN A 327 1.24 9.76 5.01
N VAL A 328 1.03 10.84 4.24
CA VAL A 328 1.20 12.22 4.69
C VAL A 328 -0.18 12.90 4.78
N THR A 329 -0.51 13.44 5.95
CA THR A 329 -1.72 14.22 6.19
C THR A 329 -1.34 15.66 6.51
N THR A 330 -1.93 16.62 5.79
CA THR A 330 -1.72 18.05 6.00
C THR A 330 -2.98 18.71 6.59
N THR A 331 -2.78 19.67 7.49
CA THR A 331 -3.90 20.41 8.12
C THR A 331 -3.46 21.83 8.44
N ILE A 332 -4.29 22.81 8.09
CA ILE A 332 -4.06 24.21 8.42
C ILE A 332 -4.70 24.53 9.77
N HIS A 333 -3.98 25.27 10.61
CA HIS A 333 -4.45 25.76 11.90
C HIS A 333 -4.30 27.28 11.97
N HIS A 334 -5.35 27.94 12.46
CA HIS A 334 -5.37 29.38 12.68
C HIS A 334 -5.10 29.71 14.16
N LEU A 335 -4.03 30.46 14.43
CA LEU A 335 -3.62 30.89 15.77
C LEU A 335 -3.14 32.34 15.71
N ASP A 336 -3.61 33.17 16.64
CA ASP A 336 -3.17 34.57 16.79
C ASP A 336 -3.20 35.38 15.46
N GLY A 337 -4.21 35.12 14.62
CA GLY A 337 -4.37 35.79 13.32
C GLY A 337 -3.46 35.28 12.21
N GLN A 338 -2.68 34.22 12.46
CA GLN A 338 -1.77 33.60 11.50
C GLN A 338 -2.12 32.14 11.26
N ASP A 339 -1.87 31.69 10.03
CA ASP A 339 -2.01 30.28 9.69
C ASP A 339 -0.68 29.56 9.80
N ILE A 340 -0.71 28.33 10.33
CA ILE A 340 0.40 27.38 10.34
C ILE A 340 -0.07 26.03 9.79
N CYS A 341 0.85 25.22 9.28
CA CYS A 341 0.52 23.92 8.70
C CYS A 341 1.10 22.79 9.52
N ARG A 342 0.25 21.88 9.99
CA ARG A 342 0.64 20.57 10.52
C ARG A 342 0.78 19.59 9.36
N VAL A 343 1.89 18.88 9.32
CA VAL A 343 2.18 17.79 8.39
C VAL A 343 2.48 16.55 9.21
N HIS A 344 1.48 15.68 9.36
CA HIS A 344 1.65 14.40 10.05
C HIS A 344 2.06 13.31 9.05
N VAL A 345 3.06 12.53 9.40
CA VAL A 345 3.67 11.54 8.52
C VAL A 345 3.67 10.18 9.21
N GLU A 346 2.89 9.25 8.66
CA GLU A 346 2.90 7.85 9.07
C GLU A 346 4.08 7.12 8.39
N PRO A 347 4.66 6.09 9.03
CA PRO A 347 5.75 5.34 8.43
C PRO A 347 5.36 4.68 7.11
N SER A 348 6.27 4.68 6.15
CA SER A 348 6.07 3.97 4.88
C SER A 348 6.26 2.45 5.06
N GLY A 349 5.44 1.68 4.35
CA GLY A 349 5.58 0.23 4.23
C GLY A 349 6.82 -0.22 3.44
N HIS A 350 7.50 0.70 2.74
CA HIS A 350 8.70 0.42 1.94
C HIS A 350 9.75 1.53 2.10
N PRO A 351 11.03 1.28 1.75
CA PRO A 351 12.07 2.32 1.73
C PRO A 351 11.73 3.48 0.79
N VAL A 352 11.96 4.71 1.24
CA VAL A 352 11.66 5.94 0.46
C VAL A 352 12.93 6.75 0.22
N GLU A 353 13.31 6.94 -1.04
CA GLU A 353 14.26 7.97 -1.45
C GLU A 353 13.52 9.22 -1.90
N ALA A 354 13.99 10.39 -1.48
CA ALA A 354 13.42 11.66 -1.90
C ALA A 354 14.31 12.35 -2.94
N GLU A 355 13.69 12.85 -4.00
CA GLU A 355 14.34 13.79 -4.92
C GLU A 355 14.38 15.19 -4.30
N ILE A 356 15.57 15.76 -4.18
CA ILE A 356 15.79 17.12 -3.69
C ILE A 356 16.64 17.92 -4.66
N THR A 357 16.50 19.25 -4.62
CA THR A 357 17.43 20.16 -5.30
C THR A 357 18.66 20.35 -4.41
N ALA A 358 19.83 19.99 -4.93
CA ALA A 358 21.13 20.31 -4.34
C ALA A 358 21.75 21.49 -5.10
N VAL A 359 22.47 22.35 -4.38
CA VAL A 359 23.22 23.45 -4.98
C VAL A 359 24.69 23.20 -4.68
N ASP A 360 25.52 23.16 -5.72
CA ASP A 360 26.96 22.96 -5.56
C ASP A 360 27.67 24.26 -5.11
N ARG A 361 28.99 24.16 -4.91
CA ARG A 361 29.83 25.30 -4.50
C ARG A 361 29.87 26.43 -5.55
N GLN A 362 29.46 26.15 -6.78
CA GLN A 362 29.43 27.09 -7.90
C GLN A 362 28.04 27.71 -8.08
N GLY A 363 27.07 27.35 -7.22
CA GLY A 363 25.70 27.84 -7.29
C GLY A 363 24.83 27.08 -8.30
N GLN A 364 25.35 26.03 -8.94
CA GLN A 364 24.60 25.27 -9.92
C GLN A 364 23.66 24.29 -9.20
N SER A 365 22.39 24.31 -9.61
CA SER A 365 21.36 23.43 -9.06
C SER A 365 21.32 22.10 -9.82
N SER A 366 21.29 21.00 -9.08
CA SER A 366 21.06 19.65 -9.63
C SER A 366 20.01 18.91 -8.81
N LYS A 367 19.35 17.95 -9.44
CA LYS A 367 18.44 17.03 -8.75
C LYS A 367 19.24 15.82 -8.25
N LYS A 368 19.00 15.40 -7.01
CA LYS A 368 19.59 14.21 -6.42
C LYS A 368 18.54 13.43 -5.65
N ARG A 369 18.49 12.11 -5.84
CA ARG A 369 17.73 11.20 -4.97
C ARG A 369 18.60 10.77 -3.80
N VAL A 370 18.06 10.87 -2.59
CA VAL A 370 18.77 10.53 -1.35
C VAL A 370 17.81 9.84 -0.40
N PHE A 371 18.32 8.82 0.30
CA PHE A 371 17.60 8.16 1.38
C PHE A 371 17.80 8.94 2.69
N PHE A 372 16.74 9.51 3.25
CA PHE A 372 16.82 10.31 4.48
C PHE A 372 16.30 9.54 5.69
N VAL A 373 16.96 9.71 6.84
CA VAL A 373 16.59 9.11 8.11
C VAL A 373 16.62 10.14 9.23
N ARG A 374 15.84 9.91 10.30
CA ARG A 374 15.96 10.66 11.55
C ARG A 374 17.09 10.08 12.41
N LEU A 375 17.99 10.94 12.84
CA LEU A 375 19.03 10.66 13.82
C LEU A 375 18.87 11.65 14.99
N ASN A 376 18.28 11.19 16.09
CA ASN A 376 17.78 12.06 17.15
C ASN A 376 16.84 13.13 16.57
N ASN A 377 17.04 14.41 16.89
CA ASN A 377 16.27 15.54 16.35
C ASN A 377 16.77 16.06 14.98
N GLY A 378 17.68 15.34 14.32
CA GLY A 378 18.25 15.76 13.04
C GLY A 378 17.87 14.84 11.88
N THR A 379 17.79 15.40 10.69
CA THR A 379 17.67 14.63 9.45
C THR A 379 19.06 14.39 8.83
N ARG A 380 19.33 13.17 8.39
CA ARG A 380 20.59 12.77 7.73
C ARG A 380 20.30 11.98 6.46
N GLY A 381 21.08 12.24 5.41
CA GLY A 381 21.06 11.43 4.19
C GLY A 381 22.05 10.28 4.30
N ILE A 382 21.63 9.08 3.93
CA ILE A 382 22.52 7.93 3.76
C ILE A 382 22.81 7.82 2.26
N GLU A 383 24.01 8.21 1.87
CA GLU A 383 24.47 8.14 0.48
C GLU A 383 25.26 6.87 0.19
N ASP A 384 25.84 6.24 1.21
CA ASP A 384 26.52 4.97 1.07
C ASP A 384 25.50 3.84 0.93
N GLU A 385 25.62 3.09 -0.16
CA GLU A 385 24.70 2.00 -0.50
C GLU A 385 24.63 0.94 0.60
N ARG A 386 25.79 0.54 1.16
CA ARG A 386 25.86 -0.56 2.13
C ARG A 386 25.23 -0.16 3.46
N GLU A 387 25.46 1.06 3.92
CA GLU A 387 24.80 1.59 5.12
C GLU A 387 23.28 1.71 4.90
N ARG A 388 22.86 2.08 3.69
CA ARG A 388 21.43 2.13 3.34
C ARG A 388 20.80 0.76 3.36
N GLU A 389 21.40 -0.23 2.72
CA GLU A 389 20.93 -1.63 2.71
C GLU A 389 20.82 -2.19 4.13
N ARG A 390 21.80 -1.91 5.00
CA ARG A 390 21.75 -2.31 6.42
C ARG A 390 20.58 -1.68 7.16
N TYR A 391 20.37 -0.38 6.98
CA TYR A 391 19.24 0.31 7.60
C TYR A 391 17.91 -0.26 7.09
N ILE A 392 17.79 -0.48 5.76
CA ILE A 392 16.60 -1.05 5.15
C ILE A 392 16.30 -2.45 5.71
N ALA A 393 17.31 -3.31 5.75
CA ALA A 393 17.16 -4.63 6.35
C ALA A 393 16.69 -4.51 7.81
N GLN A 394 17.32 -3.69 8.63
CA GLN A 394 16.89 -3.55 10.04
C GLN A 394 15.45 -3.06 10.20
N ARG A 395 15.00 -2.13 9.34
CA ARG A 395 13.71 -1.45 9.48
C ARG A 395 12.54 -2.21 8.84
N TRP A 396 12.76 -2.96 7.76
CA TRP A 396 11.70 -3.64 7.00
C TRP A 396 11.80 -5.17 6.95
N SER A 397 12.94 -5.80 7.31
CA SER A 397 13.04 -7.28 7.32
C SER A 397 12.36 -7.96 8.53
N ARG A 398 11.75 -7.18 9.43
CA ARG A 398 11.06 -7.70 10.62
C ARG A 398 9.53 -7.73 10.47
N ALA A 399 9.02 -7.74 9.24
CA ALA A 399 7.61 -7.93 8.95
C ALA A 399 7.28 -9.42 8.89
#